data_AF-M4Z9B4-F1
#
_entry.id   AF-M4Z9B4-F1
#
_cell.length_a   1.000
_cell.length_b   1.000
_cell.length_c   1.000
_cell.angle_alpha   90.00
_cell.angle_beta   90.00
_cell.angle_gamma   90.00
#
_symmetry.space_group_name_H-M   'P 1'
#
loop_
_entity.id
_entity.type
_entity.pdbx_description
1 polymer ?
#
loop_
_entity_poly.entity_id
_entity_poly.type
_entity_poly.pdbx_seq_one_letter_code
_entity_poly.pdbx_strand_id
1 'polypeptide(L)'
;MSDVIVIDGDMTTFKPSFGAATVVVRPGRITASGKARVLGKLACVVGDETSVSVAGCMYSAGPYSIPGTGTLSIASLAANQQAGTCQTGSKKLLLKGGSFTARFTVSVPAMQPPPGPGSPIPDPTPTYSGSGSFVATDATVKAG
;
A
#
# COMPACT_ATOMS: atom_id res chain seq x y z
N MET A 1 -1.68 0.83 -20.24
CA MET A 1 -1.52 1.57 -18.98
C MET A 1 -2.93 1.99 -18.56
N SER A 2 -3.31 1.80 -17.29
CA SER A 2 -4.72 1.90 -16.88
C SER A 2 -5.01 3.29 -16.33
N ASP A 3 -5.56 4.19 -17.15
CA ASP A 3 -6.03 5.51 -16.72
C ASP A 3 -7.35 5.46 -15.94
N VAL A 4 -7.67 4.28 -15.38
CA VAL A 4 -8.91 4.03 -14.65
C VAL A 4 -8.90 4.84 -13.35
N ILE A 5 -9.97 5.59 -13.10
CA ILE A 5 -10.08 6.40 -11.89
C ILE A 5 -10.37 5.50 -10.70
N VAL A 6 -9.61 5.66 -9.61
CA VAL A 6 -9.87 4.98 -8.34
C VAL A 6 -11.00 5.70 -7.63
N ILE A 7 -11.98 4.95 -7.12
CA ILE A 7 -13.18 5.49 -6.45
C ILE A 7 -13.28 5.01 -5.00
N ASP A 8 -14.19 5.64 -4.26
CA ASP A 8 -14.43 5.32 -2.86
C ASP A 8 -14.76 3.84 -2.66
N GLY A 9 -14.04 3.22 -1.73
CA GLY A 9 -14.20 1.83 -1.38
C GLY A 9 -13.48 0.84 -2.30
N ASP A 10 -12.69 1.33 -3.26
CA ASP A 10 -11.76 0.47 -3.98
C ASP A 10 -10.74 -0.18 -3.04
N MET A 11 -10.19 -1.29 -3.51
CA MET A 11 -9.21 -2.07 -2.76
C MET A 11 -7.80 -1.74 -3.23
N THR A 12 -6.86 -1.86 -2.31
CA THR A 12 -5.44 -1.65 -2.52
C THR A 12 -4.75 -2.96 -2.18
N THR A 13 -4.03 -3.52 -3.14
CA THR A 13 -3.29 -4.77 -2.94
C THR A 13 -1.81 -4.48 -2.85
N PHE A 14 -1.18 -4.89 -1.75
CA PHE A 14 0.27 -4.81 -1.58
C PHE A 14 0.93 -6.09 -2.09
N LYS A 15 2.16 -6.01 -2.60
CA LYS A 15 2.94 -7.21 -2.92
C LYS A 15 3.59 -7.73 -1.64
N PRO A 16 3.62 -9.05 -1.40
CA PRO A 16 4.24 -9.62 -0.20
C PRO A 16 5.76 -9.42 -0.14
N SER A 17 6.42 -9.17 -1.27
CA SER A 17 7.87 -8.93 -1.34
C SER A 17 8.23 -7.50 -0.95
N PHE A 18 8.83 -7.32 0.23
CA PHE A 18 9.33 -6.06 0.78
C PHE A 18 10.86 -6.11 0.91
N GLY A 19 11.56 -6.05 -0.22
CA GLY A 19 13.01 -6.25 -0.26
C GLY A 19 13.39 -7.66 0.17
N ALA A 20 14.10 -7.79 1.30
CA ALA A 20 14.47 -9.08 1.89
C ALA A 20 13.40 -9.67 2.82
N ALA A 21 12.34 -8.90 3.14
CA ALA A 21 11.22 -9.34 3.97
C ALA A 21 10.05 -9.83 3.11
N THR A 22 9.41 -10.90 3.57
CA THR A 22 8.12 -11.38 3.07
C THR A 22 7.05 -11.01 4.08
N VAL A 23 6.14 -10.12 3.68
CA VAL A 23 5.02 -9.66 4.51
C VAL A 23 3.75 -10.38 4.07
N VAL A 24 2.99 -10.88 5.03
CA VAL A 24 1.62 -11.37 4.83
C VAL A 24 0.71 -10.17 4.66
N VAL A 25 0.66 -9.69 3.42
CA VAL A 25 -0.15 -8.54 3.00
C VAL A 25 -1.64 -8.84 3.11
N ARG A 26 -2.41 -7.82 3.47
CA ARG A 26 -3.87 -7.85 3.37
C ARG A 26 -4.34 -6.70 2.49
N PRO A 27 -5.47 -6.85 1.79
CA PRO A 27 -6.06 -5.75 1.03
C PRO A 27 -6.37 -4.57 1.96
N GLY A 28 -5.91 -3.38 1.59
CA GLY A 28 -6.29 -2.13 2.24
C GLY A 28 -7.44 -1.48 1.51
N ARG A 29 -8.39 -0.89 2.22
CA ARG A 29 -9.46 -0.12 1.60
C ARG A 29 -9.04 1.35 1.49
N ILE A 30 -9.26 1.97 0.33
CA ILE A 30 -9.04 3.42 0.17
C ILE A 30 -10.37 4.16 0.30
N THR A 31 -10.33 5.30 0.98
CA THR A 31 -11.48 6.18 1.15
C THR A 31 -11.26 7.43 0.31
N ALA A 32 -12.25 7.81 -0.51
CA ALA A 32 -12.14 8.99 -1.34
C ALA A 32 -12.55 10.25 -0.56
N SER A 33 -11.72 11.31 -0.64
CA SER A 33 -12.08 12.66 -0.16
C SER A 33 -12.38 13.64 -1.29
N GLY A 34 -12.25 13.19 -2.54
CA GLY A 34 -12.48 14.03 -3.72
C GLY A 34 -13.93 14.47 -3.84
N LYS A 35 -14.14 15.72 -4.29
CA LYS A 35 -15.48 16.26 -4.59
C LYS A 35 -16.08 15.73 -5.90
N ALA A 36 -15.25 15.17 -6.79
CA ALA A 36 -15.72 14.61 -8.05
C ALA A 36 -16.47 13.31 -7.80
N ARG A 37 -17.58 13.13 -8.50
CA ARG A 37 -18.33 11.87 -8.51
C ARG A 37 -18.09 11.14 -9.82
N VAL A 38 -17.64 9.90 -9.71
CA VAL A 38 -17.43 8.97 -10.81
C VAL A 38 -18.36 7.79 -10.55
N LEU A 39 -19.28 7.52 -11.49
CA LEU A 39 -20.30 6.47 -11.35
C LEU A 39 -21.14 6.59 -10.05
N GLY A 40 -21.40 7.81 -9.60
CA GLY A 40 -22.15 8.08 -8.37
C GLY A 40 -21.35 7.95 -7.06
N LYS A 41 -20.13 7.40 -7.10
CA LYS A 41 -19.19 7.33 -5.97
C LYS A 41 -18.18 8.48 -6.03
N LEU A 42 -17.56 8.82 -4.90
CA LEU A 42 -16.53 9.85 -4.86
C LEU A 42 -15.24 9.31 -5.50
N ALA A 43 -14.56 10.13 -6.30
CA ALA A 43 -13.29 9.79 -6.89
C ALA A 43 -12.14 10.08 -5.91
N CYS A 44 -11.18 9.16 -5.81
CA CYS A 44 -10.00 9.36 -4.99
C CYS A 44 -9.11 10.46 -5.59
N VAL A 45 -8.48 11.23 -4.72
CA VAL A 45 -7.55 12.31 -5.08
C VAL A 45 -6.23 12.14 -4.37
N VAL A 46 -5.18 12.75 -4.90
CA VAL A 46 -3.86 12.77 -4.24
C VAL A 46 -3.99 13.28 -2.80
N GLY A 47 -3.47 12.50 -1.86
CA GLY A 47 -3.62 12.63 -0.41
C GLY A 47 -4.49 11.51 0.20
N ASP A 48 -5.41 10.91 -0.57
CA ASP A 48 -6.29 9.85 -0.08
C ASP A 48 -5.53 8.54 0.18
N GLU A 49 -4.37 8.34 -0.46
CA GLU A 49 -3.51 7.18 -0.22
C GLU A 49 -3.03 7.08 1.23
N THR A 50 -2.98 8.20 1.96
CA THR A 50 -2.61 8.23 3.38
C THR A 50 -3.65 7.57 4.28
N SER A 51 -4.90 7.44 3.81
CA SER A 51 -5.94 6.69 4.51
C SER A 51 -5.71 5.18 4.49
N VAL A 52 -4.94 4.69 3.52
CA VAL A 52 -4.67 3.26 3.36
C VAL A 52 -3.58 2.85 4.35
N SER A 53 -4.01 2.25 5.46
CA SER A 53 -3.12 1.63 6.44
C SER A 53 -3.64 0.24 6.82
N VAL A 54 -2.74 -0.74 6.84
CA VAL A 54 -3.06 -2.12 7.19
C VAL A 54 -2.14 -2.55 8.32
N ALA A 55 -2.62 -2.43 9.55
CA ALA A 55 -1.91 -2.86 10.75
C ALA A 55 -2.02 -4.37 10.99
N GLY A 56 -1.10 -4.93 11.77
CA GLY A 56 -1.11 -6.35 12.14
C GLY A 56 -0.71 -7.29 11.01
N CYS A 57 0.04 -6.78 10.02
CA CYS A 57 0.61 -7.63 8.98
C CYS A 57 1.82 -8.36 9.54
N MET A 58 1.79 -9.69 9.47
CA MET A 58 2.92 -10.52 9.87
C MET A 58 4.02 -10.45 8.82
N TYR A 59 5.28 -10.50 9.23
CA TYR A 59 6.39 -10.56 8.29
C TYR A 59 7.50 -11.49 8.78
N SER A 60 8.25 -12.05 7.84
CA SER A 60 9.47 -12.79 8.09
C SER A 60 10.55 -12.34 7.10
N ALA A 61 11.81 -12.47 7.48
CA ALA A 61 12.93 -12.10 6.61
C ALA A 61 14.06 -13.12 6.80
N GLY A 62 14.58 -13.70 5.72
CA GLY A 62 15.75 -14.62 5.76
C GLY A 62 15.78 -15.57 6.98
N PRO A 63 16.77 -15.43 7.89
CA PRO A 63 16.93 -16.32 9.05
C PRO A 63 15.92 -16.06 10.19
N TYR A 64 15.19 -14.94 10.15
CA TYR A 64 14.17 -14.55 11.12
C TYR A 64 12.88 -15.38 10.91
N SER A 65 12.92 -16.63 11.37
CA SER A 65 11.82 -17.60 11.22
C SER A 65 10.64 -17.33 12.14
N ILE A 66 10.83 -16.55 13.22
CA ILE A 66 9.73 -16.12 14.10
C ILE A 66 9.15 -14.84 13.50
N PRO A 67 7.89 -14.87 13.03
CA PRO A 67 7.31 -13.75 12.33
C PRO A 67 7.09 -12.56 13.27
N GLY A 68 7.52 -11.38 12.83
CA GLY A 68 7.20 -10.12 13.47
C GLY A 68 5.85 -9.58 13.01
N THR A 69 5.47 -8.42 13.50
CA THR A 69 4.26 -7.70 13.05
C THR A 69 4.56 -6.24 12.74
N GLY A 70 3.78 -5.67 11.84
CA GLY A 70 3.92 -4.26 11.49
C GLY A 70 2.71 -3.71 10.76
N THR A 71 2.88 -2.50 10.26
CA THR A 71 1.85 -1.74 9.55
C THR A 71 2.29 -1.43 8.14
N LEU A 72 1.44 -1.78 7.16
CA LEU A 72 1.63 -1.40 5.77
C LEU A 72 0.95 -0.06 5.50
N SER A 73 1.65 0.82 4.81
CA SER A 73 1.11 2.09 4.31
C SER A 73 1.64 2.39 2.91
N ILE A 74 0.98 3.32 2.22
CA ILE A 74 1.46 3.83 0.93
C ILE A 74 2.45 4.96 1.21
N ALA A 75 3.68 4.82 0.72
CA ALA A 75 4.73 5.82 0.93
C ALA A 75 4.79 6.86 -0.18
N SER A 76 4.63 6.43 -1.42
CA SER A 76 4.58 7.35 -2.56
C SER A 76 3.82 6.75 -3.73
N LEU A 77 3.02 7.60 -4.38
CA LEU A 77 2.34 7.27 -5.63
C LEU A 77 3.31 7.46 -6.80
N ALA A 78 3.20 6.58 -7.80
CA ALA A 78 3.91 6.78 -9.05
C ALA A 78 3.26 7.92 -9.87
N ALA A 79 4.05 8.56 -10.75
CA ALA A 79 3.56 9.66 -11.58
C ALA A 79 2.37 9.24 -12.48
N ASN A 80 2.35 7.98 -12.91
CA ASN A 80 1.26 7.39 -13.70
C ASN A 80 0.02 6.98 -12.88
N GLN A 81 0.02 7.24 -11.57
CA GLN A 81 -1.15 7.09 -10.70
C GLN A 81 -1.78 8.44 -10.35
N GLN A 82 -1.26 9.52 -10.92
CA GLN A 82 -1.79 10.86 -10.77
C GLN A 82 -2.27 11.34 -12.14
N ALA A 83 -3.52 11.78 -12.23
CA ALA A 83 -4.01 12.38 -13.44
C ALA A 83 -3.23 13.67 -13.77
N GLY A 84 -2.75 13.78 -15.01
CA GLY A 84 -1.97 14.94 -15.45
C GLY A 84 -2.85 16.18 -15.64
N THR A 85 -4.02 16.00 -16.25
CA THR A 85 -4.94 17.08 -16.64
C THR A 85 -6.23 17.08 -15.82
N CYS A 86 -6.65 15.93 -15.29
CA CYS A 86 -7.89 15.81 -14.52
C CYS A 86 -7.66 16.07 -13.02
N GLN A 87 -8.24 17.15 -12.51
CA GLN A 87 -8.18 17.54 -11.11
C GLN A 87 -9.56 17.98 -10.61
N THR A 88 -9.83 17.71 -9.34
CA THR A 88 -11.06 18.12 -8.65
C THR A 88 -10.72 18.86 -7.36
N GLY A 89 -11.31 20.03 -7.17
CA GLY A 89 -11.06 20.83 -5.96
C GLY A 89 -9.58 21.09 -5.68
N SER A 90 -8.81 21.38 -6.74
CA SER A 90 -7.36 21.64 -6.69
C SER A 90 -6.46 20.44 -6.37
N LYS A 91 -7.01 19.22 -6.35
CA LYS A 91 -6.24 17.97 -6.20
C LYS A 91 -6.37 17.11 -7.45
N LYS A 92 -5.25 16.50 -7.88
CA LYS A 92 -5.23 15.55 -8.99
C LYS A 92 -6.02 14.29 -8.62
N LEU A 93 -6.72 13.71 -9.59
CA LEU A 93 -7.39 12.42 -9.42
C LEU A 93 -6.37 11.29 -9.32
N LEU A 94 -6.68 10.30 -8.49
CA LEU A 94 -5.93 9.06 -8.37
C LEU A 94 -6.34 8.10 -9.48
N LEU A 95 -5.36 7.63 -10.23
CA LEU A 95 -5.51 6.63 -11.26
C LEU A 95 -4.98 5.30 -10.76
N LYS A 96 -5.59 4.20 -11.23
CA LYS A 96 -5.09 2.84 -11.00
C LYS A 96 -3.62 2.75 -11.40
N GLY A 97 -3.28 3.29 -12.57
CA GLY A 97 -1.92 3.40 -13.07
C GLY A 97 -1.21 2.04 -13.10
N GLY A 98 0.03 2.04 -12.61
CA GLY A 98 0.84 0.85 -12.40
C GLY A 98 0.90 0.45 -10.93
N SER A 99 2.07 0.62 -10.32
CA SER A 99 2.31 0.29 -8.91
C SER A 99 2.84 1.49 -8.13
N PHE A 100 2.34 1.67 -6.91
CA PHE A 100 2.85 2.65 -5.95
C PHE A 100 3.95 2.03 -5.09
N THR A 101 4.74 2.88 -4.42
CA THR A 101 5.70 2.48 -3.41
C THR A 101 4.98 2.30 -2.08
N ALA A 102 5.05 1.09 -1.53
CA ALA A 102 4.54 0.77 -0.22
C ALA A 102 5.66 0.82 0.82
N ARG A 103 5.33 1.14 2.07
CA ARG A 103 6.25 1.04 3.20
C ARG A 103 5.62 0.17 4.27
N PHE A 104 6.41 -0.77 4.75
CA PHE A 104 6.09 -1.58 5.91
C PHE A 104 6.88 -1.05 7.09
N THR A 105 6.19 -0.61 8.13
CA THR A 105 6.80 -0.15 9.38
C THR A 105 6.67 -1.26 10.40
N VAL A 106 7.80 -1.77 10.86
CA VAL A 106 7.87 -2.83 11.87
C VAL A 106 7.38 -2.26 13.20
N SER A 107 6.40 -2.93 13.81
CA SER A 107 5.93 -2.63 15.16
C SER A 107 6.54 -3.59 16.16
N VAL A 108 6.60 -4.87 15.81
CA VAL A 108 7.28 -5.93 16.55
C VAL A 108 8.26 -6.62 15.60
N PRO A 109 9.58 -6.58 15.86
CA PRO A 109 10.56 -7.16 14.96
C PRO A 109 10.43 -8.68 14.89
N ALA A 110 10.66 -9.22 13.69
CA ALA A 110 10.83 -10.66 13.49
C ALA A 110 12.06 -11.13 14.26
N MET A 111 12.05 -12.36 14.76
CA MET A 111 13.15 -12.91 15.56
C MET A 111 13.78 -14.12 14.90
N GLN A 112 15.11 -14.21 14.99
CA GLN A 112 15.86 -15.37 14.58
C GLN A 112 15.92 -16.33 15.76
N PRO A 113 15.47 -17.60 15.60
CA PRO A 113 15.65 -18.62 16.62
C PRO A 113 17.13 -18.76 16.97
N PRO A 114 17.49 -18.81 18.26
CA PRO A 114 18.88 -18.96 18.66
C PRO A 114 19.38 -20.36 18.25
N PRO A 115 20.62 -20.50 17.73
CA PRO A 115 21.22 -21.81 17.43
C PRO A 115 21.49 -22.69 18.67
N GLY A 116 21.21 -22.20 19.88
CA GLY A 116 21.53 -22.83 21.17
C GLY A 116 20.82 -22.10 22.34
N PRO A 117 21.30 -22.19 23.60
CA PRO A 117 20.65 -21.59 24.79
C PRO A 117 20.77 -20.05 24.89
N GLY A 118 20.81 -19.34 23.77
CA GLY A 118 20.85 -17.88 23.71
C GLY A 118 19.48 -17.22 23.56
N SER A 119 19.43 -15.89 23.66
CA SER A 119 18.21 -15.13 23.37
C SER A 119 17.96 -15.03 21.85
N PRO A 120 16.70 -14.98 21.39
CA PRO A 120 16.38 -14.70 19.99
C PRO A 120 16.94 -13.34 19.55
N ILE A 121 17.44 -13.27 18.32
CA ILE A 121 18.01 -12.03 17.77
C ILE A 121 16.90 -11.31 16.98
N PRO A 122 16.51 -10.09 17.36
CA PRO A 122 15.53 -9.32 16.60
C PRO A 122 16.12 -8.81 15.30
N ASP A 123 15.28 -8.71 14.27
CA ASP A 123 15.58 -8.04 13.03
C ASP A 123 15.88 -6.54 13.29
N PRO A 124 17.06 -6.04 12.91
CA PRO A 124 17.45 -4.64 13.13
C PRO A 124 16.75 -3.67 12.19
N THR A 125 15.99 -4.16 11.18
CA THR A 125 15.39 -3.33 10.14
C THR A 125 14.04 -2.77 10.60
N PRO A 126 13.93 -1.46 10.88
CA PRO A 126 12.69 -0.90 11.41
C PRO A 126 11.62 -0.69 10.32
N THR A 127 12.02 -0.56 9.05
CA THR A 127 11.08 -0.35 7.95
C THR A 127 11.57 -1.01 6.67
N TYR A 128 10.65 -1.58 5.91
CA TYR A 128 10.91 -2.14 4.59
C TYR A 128 10.14 -1.40 3.50
N SER A 129 10.75 -1.26 2.34
CA SER A 129 10.09 -0.73 1.14
C SER A 129 9.59 -1.87 0.26
N GLY A 130 8.43 -1.66 -0.35
CA GLY A 130 7.80 -2.60 -1.26
C GLY A 130 7.00 -1.87 -2.32
N SER A 131 6.13 -2.61 -2.99
CA SER A 131 5.22 -2.04 -3.97
C SER A 131 3.83 -2.62 -3.84
N GLY A 132 2.84 -1.89 -4.33
CA GLY A 132 1.45 -2.35 -4.41
C GLY A 132 0.75 -1.73 -5.61
N SER A 133 -0.50 -2.09 -5.80
CA SER A 133 -1.34 -1.60 -6.89
C SER A 133 -2.77 -1.41 -6.42
N PHE A 134 -3.43 -0.39 -6.97
CA PHE A 134 -4.86 -0.20 -6.75
C PHE A 134 -5.67 -1.20 -7.57
N VAL A 135 -6.74 -1.69 -6.98
CA VAL A 135 -7.73 -2.56 -7.59
C VAL A 135 -9.00 -1.73 -7.75
N ALA A 136 -9.10 -1.09 -8.90
CA ALA A 136 -10.32 -0.39 -9.29
C ALA A 136 -11.45 -1.41 -9.50
N THR A 137 -12.58 -1.18 -8.84
CA THR A 137 -13.77 -2.03 -8.97
C THR A 137 -14.41 -1.86 -10.35
N ASP A 138 -14.33 -0.64 -10.92
CA ASP A 138 -14.89 -0.28 -12.22
C ASP A 138 -13.79 0.17 -13.19
N ALA A 139 -13.59 -0.57 -14.29
CA ALA A 139 -12.60 -0.23 -15.32
C ALA A 139 -13.16 0.65 -16.45
N THR A 140 -14.41 1.10 -16.33
CA THR A 140 -15.17 1.81 -17.37
C THR A 140 -14.82 3.29 -17.44
N VAL A 141 -14.51 3.94 -16.31
CA VAL A 141 -14.18 5.37 -16.28
C VAL A 141 -12.68 5.57 -16.25
N LYS A 142 -12.20 6.28 -17.27
CA LYS A 142 -10.78 6.61 -17.45
C LYS A 142 -10.60 8.12 -17.49
N ALA A 143 -9.53 8.61 -16.87
CA ALA A 143 -9.06 9.99 -16.94
C ALA A 143 -7.70 10.00 -17.62
N GLY A 144 -7.73 9.90 -18.95
CA GLY A 144 -6.58 10.04 -19.85
C GLY A 144 -6.75 11.26 -20.74
#